data_AF-A0A0C1MXM7-F1
#
_entry.id   AF-A0A0C1MXM7-F1
#
_cell.length_a   1.000
_cell.length_b   1.000
_cell.length_c   1.000
_cell.angle_alpha   90.00
_cell.angle_beta   90.00
_cell.angle_gamma   90.00
#
_symmetry.space_group_name_H-M   'P 1'
#
loop_
_entity.id
_entity.type
_entity.pdbx_description
1 polymer ?
#
loop_
_entity_poly.entity_id
_entity_poly.type
_entity_poly.pdbx_seq_one_letter_code
_entity_poly.pdbx_strand_id
1 'polypeptide(L)' 'MILLYVRWYLRYRLSSRNLRELMEERGLNICPSTIYRWVQHYGPEIQKKNY' A
#
# COMPACT_ATOMS: atom_id res chain seq x y z
N MET A 1 -6.28 4.72 7.28
CA MET A 1 -5.67 5.33 6.07
C MET A 1 -4.72 4.36 5.37
N ILE A 2 -3.60 3.96 6.01
CA ILE A 2 -2.46 3.28 5.36
C ILE A 2 -2.71 1.81 4.97
N LEU A 3 -3.27 1.01 5.87
CA LEU A 3 -3.52 -0.42 5.66
C LEU A 3 -4.42 -0.73 4.46
N LEU A 4 -5.34 0.19 4.13
CA LEU A 4 -6.21 0.05 2.95
C LEU A 4 -5.36 0.07 1.67
N TYR A 5 -4.45 1.03 1.53
CA TYR A 5 -3.57 1.13 0.37
C TYR A 5 -2.63 -0.07 0.25
N VAL A 6 -2.07 -0.55 1.37
CA VAL A 6 -1.26 -1.77 1.38
C VAL A 6 -2.09 -3.00 0.96
N ARG A 7 -3.35 -3.08 1.39
CA ARG A 7 -4.26 -4.15 0.98
C ARG A 7 -4.60 -4.07 -0.51
N TRP A 8 -4.81 -2.87 -1.06
CA TRP A 8 -5.07 -2.67 -2.48
C TRP A 8 -3.83 -3.01 -3.32
N TYR A 9 -2.64 -2.63 -2.86
CA TYR A 9 -1.36 -3.02 -3.47
C TYR A 9 -1.21 -4.54 -3.55
N LEU A 10 -1.46 -5.26 -2.45
CA LEU A 10 -1.37 -6.72 -2.40
C LEU A 10 -2.47 -7.42 -3.21
N ARG A 11 -3.71 -6.90 -3.17
CA ARG A 11 -4.87 -7.56 -3.79
C ARG A 11 -4.97 -7.33 -5.30
N TYR A 12 -4.64 -6.13 -5.77
CA TYR A 12 -4.78 -5.75 -7.18
C TYR A 12 -3.44 -5.70 -7.94
N ARG A 13 -2.31 -6.05 -7.29
CA ARG A 13 -0.95 -5.90 -7.85
C ARG A 13 -0.73 -4.50 -8.46
N LEU A 14 -1.26 -3.47 -7.81
CA LEU A 14 -1.11 -2.10 -8.27
C LEU A 14 0.38 -1.71 -8.26
N SER A 15 0.84 -1.09 -9.34
CA SER A 15 2.17 -0.48 -9.34
C SER A 15 2.27 0.57 -8.23
N SER A 16 3.45 0.68 -7.62
CA SER A 16 3.75 1.70 -6.59
C SER A 16 3.50 3.13 -7.07
N ARG A 17 3.55 3.36 -8.39
CA ARG A 17 3.18 4.63 -9.03
C ARG A 17 1.69 4.94 -8.96
N ASN A 18 0.82 4.00 -9.36
CA ASN A 18 -0.65 4.17 -9.23
C ASN A 18 -1.06 4.35 -7.77
N LEU A 19 -0.43 3.63 -6.84
CA LEU A 19 -0.71 3.81 -5.41
C LEU A 19 -0.31 5.20 -4.93
N ARG A 20 0.83 5.70 -5.39
CA ARG A 20 1.28 7.06 -5.11
C ARG A 20 0.30 8.09 -5.67
N GLU A 21 -0.12 7.97 -6.92
CA GLU A 21 -1.09 8.89 -7.54
C GLU A 21 -2.41 8.93 -6.74
N LEU A 22 -2.93 7.76 -6.33
CA LEU A 22 -4.13 7.68 -5.49
C LEU A 22 -3.95 8.29 -4.08
N MET A 23 -2.72 8.31 -3.56
CA MET A 23 -2.41 8.96 -2.29
C MET A 23 -2.23 10.46 -2.49
N GLU A 24 -1.59 10.88 -3.57
CA GLU A 24 -1.34 12.27 -3.94
C GLU A 24 -2.66 13.00 -4.25
N GLU A 25 -3.59 12.35 -4.93
CA GLU A 25 -4.98 12.79 -5.14
C GLU A 25 -5.74 13.03 -3.82
N ARG A 26 -5.35 12.33 -2.74
CA ARG A 26 -5.91 12.55 -1.39
C ARG A 26 -5.07 13.51 -0.54
N GLY A 27 -4.09 14.19 -1.13
CA GLY A 27 -3.18 15.11 -0.43
C GLY A 27 -2.08 14.42 0.38
N LEU A 28 -1.86 13.12 0.19
CA LEU A 28 -0.82 12.35 0.88
C LEU A 28 0.38 12.15 -0.06
N ASN A 29 1.38 13.01 0.05
CA ASN A 29 2.64 12.84 -0.68
C ASN A 29 3.51 11.80 0.04
N ILE A 30 3.55 10.57 -0.48
CA ILE A 30 4.32 9.47 0.12
C ILE A 30 5.37 8.96 -0.86
N CYS A 31 6.61 8.84 -0.37
CA CYS A 31 7.71 8.27 -1.13
C CYS A 31 7.46 6.77 -1.43
N PRO A 32 7.86 6.28 -2.62
CA PRO A 32 7.71 4.87 -3.00
C PRO A 32 8.37 3.89 -2.01
N SER A 33 9.46 4.31 -1.38
CA SER A 33 10.19 3.56 -0.35
C SER A 33 9.38 3.36 0.93
N THR A 34 8.53 4.33 1.30
CA THR A 34 7.63 4.22 2.46
C THR A 34 6.54 3.18 2.21
N ILE A 35 5.99 3.15 0.99
CA ILE A 35 5.02 2.13 0.57
C ILE A 35 5.65 0.74 0.68
N TYR A 36 6.88 0.57 0.18
CA TYR A 36 7.60 -0.71 0.26
C TYR A 36 7.83 -1.16 1.70
N ARG A 37 8.25 -0.25 2.60
CA ARG A 37 8.39 -0.55 4.04
C ARG A 37 7.08 -0.98 4.68
N TRP A 38 5.96 -0.34 4.33
CA TRP A 38 4.65 -0.74 4.84
C TRP A 38 4.19 -2.08 4.30
N VAL A 39 4.44 -2.38 3.02
CA VAL A 39 4.14 -3.71 2.46
C VAL A 39 4.97 -4.79 3.14
N GLN A 40 6.24 -4.55 3.42
CA GLN A 40 7.09 -5.50 4.14
C GLN A 40 6.63 -5.72 5.59
N HIS A 41 6.22 -4.64 6.27
CA HIS A 41 5.80 -4.72 7.67
C HIS A 41 4.39 -5.34 7.83
N TYR A 42 3.41 -4.84 7.06
CA TYR A 42 2.01 -5.26 7.17
C TYR A 42 1.61 -6.38 6.22
N GLY A 43 2.45 -6.69 5.22
CA GLY A 43 2.24 -7.79 4.28
C GLY A 43 1.94 -9.14 4.93
N PRO A 44 2.75 -9.61 5.90
CA PRO A 44 2.47 -10.87 6.59
C PRO A 44 1.16 -10.82 7.38
N GLU A 45 0.82 -9.69 8.01
CA GLU A 45 -0.43 -9.56 8.77
C GLU A 45 -1.67 -9.53 7.89
N ILE A 46 -1.60 -8.87 6.72
CA ILE A 46 -2.71 -8.78 5.76
C ILE A 46 -2.91 -10.11 5.03
N GLN A 47 -1.85 -10.83 4.67
CA GLN A 47 -1.98 -12.19 4.12
C GLN A 47 -2.61 -13.15 5.13
N LYS A 48 -2.19 -13.09 6.40
CA LYS A 48 -2.66 -13.99 7.45
C LYS A 48 -4.14 -13.77 7.82
N LYS A 49 -4.65 -12.54 7.65
CA LYS A 49 -6.07 -12.18 7.86
C LYS A 49 -6.98 -12.45 6.65
N ASN A 50 -6.43 -12.87 5.52
CA ASN A 50 -7.17 -13.13 4.29
C ASN A 50 -7.30 -14.64 3.99
N TYR A 51 -7.01 -15.48 4.98
CA TYR A 51 -7.31 -16.92 5.06
C TYR A 51 -8.34 -17.16 6.16
#